data_AF-A0A0L6U3J3-F1
#
_entry.id   AF-A0A0L6U3J3-F1
#
_cell.length_a   1.000
_cell.length_b   1.000
_cell.length_c   1.000
_cell.angle_alpha   90.00
_cell.angle_beta   90.00
_cell.angle_gamma   90.00
#
_symmetry.space_group_name_H-M   'P 1'
#
loop_
_entity.id
_entity.type
_entity.pdbx_description
1 polymer ?
#
loop_
_entity_poly.entity_id
_entity_poly.type
_entity_poly.pdbx_seq_one_letter_code
_entity_poly.pdbx_strand_id
1 'polypeptide(L)'
;MFEKTTIDGPNTIITIGNFEVKIVPKIYGGYTLTKTIKNNPFKIIEIREIRLPISEKEVIIEAKELLKRKYESIDFNKYCII
;
A
#
# COMPACT_ATOMS: atom_id res chain seq x y z
N MET A 1 6.79 0.04 17.19
CA MET A 1 6.91 -0.64 15.88
C MET A 1 7.53 0.35 14.92
N PHE A 2 8.70 0.08 14.37
CA PHE A 2 9.48 1.07 13.62
C PHE A 2 9.03 1.10 12.15
N GLU A 3 8.82 2.31 11.63
CA GLU A 3 8.58 2.54 10.21
C GLU A 3 9.93 2.54 9.48
N LYS A 4 10.02 1.82 8.35
CA LYS A 4 11.19 1.84 7.48
C LYS A 4 10.79 2.38 6.11
N THR A 5 11.51 3.38 5.63
CA THR A 5 11.39 3.90 4.27
C THR A 5 12.61 3.46 3.47
N THR A 6 12.39 2.86 2.31
CA THR A 6 13.45 2.43 1.38
C THR A 6 13.16 3.01 0.00
N ILE A 7 14.20 3.52 -0.68
CA ILE A 7 14.11 4.01 -2.05
C ILE A 7 14.55 2.87 -2.98
N ASP A 8 13.70 2.50 -3.93
CA ASP A 8 13.88 1.41 -4.90
C ASP A 8 13.77 1.99 -6.32
N GLY A 9 14.86 2.61 -6.78
CA GLY A 9 14.86 3.40 -8.02
C GLY A 9 13.91 4.60 -7.90
N PRO A 10 12.93 4.77 -8.83
CA PRO A 10 11.92 5.82 -8.72
C PRO A 10 10.83 5.49 -7.69
N ASN A 11 10.83 4.28 -7.12
CA ASN A 11 9.79 3.84 -6.19
C ASN A 11 10.19 4.11 -4.75
N THR A 12 9.19 4.28 -3.89
CA THR A 12 9.38 4.35 -2.44
C THR A 12 8.62 3.24 -1.76
N ILE A 13 9.27 2.51 -0.85
CA ILE A 13 8.64 1.43 -0.07
C ILE A 13 8.58 1.86 1.39
N ILE A 14 7.39 1.87 1.96
CA ILE A 14 7.15 2.13 3.38
C ILE A 14 6.71 0.84 4.05
N THR A 15 7.39 0.46 5.13
CA THR A 15 7.12 -0.80 5.85
C THR A 15 6.77 -0.52 7.30
N ILE A 16 5.69 -1.13 7.78
CA ILE A 16 5.31 -1.19 9.20
C ILE A 16 4.99 -2.65 9.52
N GLY A 17 5.95 -3.30 10.18
CA GLY A 17 5.87 -4.72 10.57
C GLY A 17 5.76 -5.67 9.41
N ASN A 18 4.62 -6.35 9.30
CA ASN A 18 4.39 -7.37 8.27
C ASN A 18 3.70 -6.81 7.03
N PHE A 19 3.36 -5.51 7.01
CA PHE A 19 2.79 -4.85 5.86
C PHE A 19 3.81 -3.90 5.23
N GLU A 20 3.71 -3.76 3.92
CA GLU A 20 4.46 -2.78 3.15
C GLU A 20 3.53 -2.09 2.15
N VAL A 21 3.84 -0.84 1.84
CA VAL A 21 3.21 -0.08 0.77
C VAL A 21 4.30 0.36 -0.19
N LYS A 22 4.19 -0.06 -1.45
CA LYS A 22 5.03 0.42 -2.55
C LYS A 22 4.33 1.58 -3.25
N ILE A 23 5.02 2.70 -3.32
CA ILE A 23 4.65 3.93 -4.04
C ILE A 23 5.37 3.91 -5.37
N VAL A 24 4.62 3.91 -6.47
CA VAL A 24 5.14 3.92 -7.84
C VAL A 24 4.66 5.20 -8.53
N PRO A 25 5.56 6.13 -8.91
CA PRO A 25 5.18 7.32 -9.67
C PRO A 25 4.75 6.93 -11.09
N LYS A 26 3.77 7.65 -11.63
CA LYS A 26 3.29 7.47 -13.00
C LYS A 26 3.90 8.48 -13.96
N ILE A 27 4.06 8.06 -15.22
CA ILE A 27 4.64 8.89 -16.29
C ILE A 27 3.80 10.16 -16.54
N TYR A 28 2.47 10.07 -16.44
CA TYR A 28 1.55 11.19 -16.67
C TYR A 28 1.16 11.95 -15.39
N GLY A 29 1.95 11.81 -14.32
CA GLY A 29 1.62 12.35 -13.01
C GLY A 29 0.73 11.43 -12.18
N GLY A 30 0.78 11.64 -10.86
CA GLY A 30 0.11 10.78 -9.88
C GLY A 30 0.94 9.55 -9.50
N TYR A 31 0.33 8.68 -8.69
CA TYR A 31 1.02 7.55 -8.06
C TYR A 31 0.10 6.32 -7.96
N THR A 32 0.70 5.15 -8.01
CA THR A 32 0.07 3.90 -7.58
C THR A 32 0.63 3.48 -6.23
N LEU A 33 -0.25 3.22 -5.27
CA LEU A 33 0.10 2.71 -3.95
C LEU A 33 -0.39 1.27 -3.85
N THR A 34 0.54 0.33 -3.64
CA THR A 34 0.22 -1.09 -3.53
C THR A 34 0.55 -1.58 -2.14
N LYS A 35 -0.45 -2.03 -1.38
CA LYS A 35 -0.27 -2.62 -0.04
C LYS A 35 -0.15 -4.14 -0.15
N THR A 36 0.94 -4.70 0.38
CA THR A 36 1.23 -6.14 0.37
C THR A 36 1.64 -6.64 1.76
N ILE A 37 1.68 -7.96 1.91
CA ILE A 37 2.35 -8.62 3.03
C ILE A 37 3.83 -8.75 2.70
N LYS A 38 4.70 -8.35 3.65
CA LYS A 38 6.14 -8.44 3.52
C LYS A 38 6.58 -9.86 3.14
N ASN A 39 7.57 -9.97 2.25
CA ASN A 39 8.08 -11.23 1.69
C ASN A 39 7.03 -12.05 0.90
N ASN A 40 5.85 -11.49 0.63
CA ASN A 40 4.85 -12.10 -0.23
C ASN A 40 4.22 -11.04 -1.16
N PRO A 41 4.95 -10.59 -2.20
CA PRO A 41 4.50 -9.52 -3.08
C PRO A 41 3.25 -9.89 -3.89
N PHE A 42 2.91 -11.18 -3.99
CA PHE A 42 1.70 -11.65 -4.67
C PHE A 42 0.44 -11.54 -3.79
N LYS A 43 0.59 -11.42 -2.46
CA LYS A 43 -0.52 -11.13 -1.54
C LYS A 43 -0.78 -9.62 -1.47
N ILE A 44 -1.42 -9.13 -2.52
CA ILE A 44 -1.94 -7.77 -2.58
C ILE A 44 -3.19 -7.67 -1.69
N ILE A 45 -3.18 -6.70 -0.79
CA ILE A 45 -4.31 -6.40 0.11
C ILE A 45 -5.17 -5.31 -0.51
N GLU A 46 -4.55 -4.27 -1.04
CA GLU A 46 -5.23 -3.12 -1.66
C GLU A 46 -4.30 -2.43 -2.66
N ILE A 47 -4.88 -1.92 -3.73
CA ILE A 47 -4.23 -1.01 -4.67
C ILE A 47 -5.02 0.29 -4.67
N ARG A 48 -4.34 1.41 -4.48
CA ARG A 48 -4.90 2.75 -4.58
C ARG A 48 -4.23 3.53 -5.70
N GLU A 49 -5.06 4.18 -6.47
CA GLU A 49 -4.68 4.95 -7.64
C GLU A 49 -4.89 6.43 -7.36
N ILE A 50 -3.80 7.19 -7.25
CA ILE A 50 -3.84 8.64 -7.10
C ILE A 50 -3.60 9.26 -8.47
N ARG A 51 -4.64 9.83 -9.05
CA ARG A 51 -4.58 10.50 -10.37
C ARG A 51 -4.25 11.99 -10.28
N LEU A 52 -4.37 12.57 -9.09
CA LEU A 52 -4.08 13.97 -8.86
C LEU A 52 -2.56 14.18 -8.76
N PRO A 53 -2.03 15.28 -9.30
CA PRO A 53 -0.63 15.65 -9.14
C PRO A 53 -0.41 16.20 -7.71
N ILE A 54 -0.28 15.29 -6.75
CA ILE A 54 0.07 15.61 -5.37
C ILE A 54 1.58 15.57 -5.16
N SER A 55 2.07 16.26 -4.14
CA SER A 55 3.49 16.25 -3.79
C SER A 55 3.95 14.88 -3.25
N GLU A 56 5.26 14.62 -3.29
CA GLU A 56 5.85 13.41 -2.70
C GLU A 56 5.53 13.28 -1.20
N LYS A 57 5.46 14.41 -0.47
CA LYS A 57 5.10 14.40 0.95
C LYS A 57 3.67 13.94 1.17
N GLU A 58 2.74 14.40 0.34
CA GLU A 58 1.33 14.02 0.42
C GLU A 58 1.13 12.54 0.08
N VAL A 59 1.80 12.01 -0.95
CA VAL A 59 1.69 10.57 -1.26
C VAL A 59 2.30 9.69 -0.16
N ILE A 60 3.35 10.15 0.52
CA ILE A 60 3.91 9.44 1.69
C ILE A 60 2.88 9.41 2.84
N ILE A 61 2.13 10.49 3.06
CA ILE A 61 1.06 10.52 4.08
C ILE A 61 -0.03 9.51 3.72
N GLU A 62 -0.52 9.53 2.49
CA GLU A 62 -1.52 8.56 1.98
C GLU A 62 -1.04 7.11 2.11
N ALA A 63 0.24 6.85 1.81
CA ALA A 63 0.85 5.54 1.95
C ALA A 63 0.88 5.07 3.41
N LYS A 64 1.20 5.96 4.36
CA LYS A 64 1.19 5.64 5.80
C LYS A 64 -0.23 5.37 6.30
N GLU A 65 -1.22 6.11 5.81
CA GLU A 65 -2.63 5.87 6.16
C GLU A 65 -3.11 4.52 5.63
N LEU A 66 -2.81 4.22 4.36
CA LEU A 66 -3.09 2.93 3.72
C LEU A 66 -2.46 1.78 4.52
N LEU A 67 -1.23 1.97 4.99
CA LEU A 67 -0.49 0.98 5.77
C LEU A 67 -1.13 0.71 7.14
N LYS A 68 -1.61 1.75 7.83
CA LYS A 68 -2.32 1.65 9.12
C LYS A 68 -3.71 1.04 9.02
N ARG A 69 -4.34 1.12 7.84
CA ARG A 69 -5.71 0.60 7.63
C ARG A 69 -5.78 -0.90 7.90
N LYS A 70 -6.63 -1.29 8.85
CA LYS A 70 -6.92 -2.69 9.15
C LYS A 70 -8.17 -3.10 8.39
N TYR A 71 -8.09 -4.25 7.74
CA TYR A 71 -9.22 -4.88 7.09
C TYR A 71 -9.69 -6.04 7.96
N GLU A 72 -10.98 -6.10 8.25
CA GLU A 72 -11.57 -7.29 8.81
C GLU A 72 -11.44 -8.41 7.78
N SER A 73 -10.96 -9.58 8.19
CA SER A 73 -11.00 -10.76 7.34
C SER A 73 -12.46 -11.14 7.13
N ILE A 74 -12.96 -10.98 5.90
CA ILE A 74 -14.23 -11.56 5.50
C ILE A 74 -14.04 -13.07 5.52
N ASP A 75 -14.67 -13.74 6.48
CA ASP A 75 -14.76 -15.18 6.48
C ASP A 75 -15.76 -15.61 5.40
N PHE A 76 -15.24 -16.03 4.25
CA PHE A 76 -16.06 -16.51 3.14
C PHE A 76 -16.87 -17.76 3.50
N ASN A 77 -16.47 -18.53 4.53
CA ASN A 77 -17.27 -19.66 5.00
C ASN A 77 -18.58 -19.23 5.66
N LYS A 78 -18.69 -17.96 6.08
CA LYS A 78 -19.90 -17.40 6.69
C LYS A 78 -20.99 -17.07 5.67
N TYR A 79 -20.64 -16.95 4.39
CA TYR A 79 -21.56 -16.56 3.30
C TYR A 79 -21.93 -17.73 2.37
N CYS A 80 -21.24 -18.87 2.46
CA CYS A 80 -21.68 -20.14 1.91
C CYS A 80 -22.50 -20.92 2.95
N ILE A 81 -23.66 -20.38 3.33
CA ILE A 81 -24.73 -21.21 3.91
C ILE A 81 -25.52 -21.74 2.70
N ILE A 82 -25.60 -23.06 2.65
CA ILE A 82 -26.04 -23.96 1.57
C ILE A 82 -27.34 -23.51 0.89
#